data_AF-A0A849SMR2-F1
#
_entry.id   AF-A0A849SMR2-F1
#
_cell.length_a   1.000
_cell.length_b   1.000
_cell.length_c   1.000
_cell.angle_alpha   90.00
_cell.angle_beta   90.00
_cell.angle_gamma   90.00
#
_symmetry.space_group_name_H-M   'P 1'
#
loop_
_entity.id
_entity.type
_entity.pdbx_description
1 polymer ?
#
loop_
_entity_poly.entity_id
_entity_poly.type
_entity_poly.pdbx_seq_one_letter_code
_entity_poly.pdbx_strand_id
1 'polypeptide(L)'
;VAVVLEGDARARLGPARAGEPAWQLETREGARIRSNDGPAEVRVSARSRGRATVQVLDGSAQVRNASGSVTVREGQYVVSDSIGALSAPQPLPPSPTLQSPGDGIVMTTRRSRDDVSFAWEPVPGARGYRIEIARDWGFRELIYEAVLNDTRLRYPNLPRGAYHWRVSAIAREAESAYSVAADFELRADATPPRLEVLQPNGAVMARQFRVRGSSEPGTQVRVSGERVAVGIDGSFERDVVLETGVNMIVVEALDEVGNVAYRTLHVTAKVEAP
;
A
#
# COMPACT_ATOMS: atom_id res chain seq x y z
N VAL A 1 -2.05 -14.32 37.29
CA VAL A 1 -1.48 -13.03 36.84
C VAL A 1 -0.37 -13.35 35.87
N ALA A 2 -0.40 -12.82 34.64
CA ALA A 2 0.73 -12.97 33.73
C ALA A 2 1.74 -11.84 33.97
N VAL A 3 3.04 -12.15 33.84
CA VAL A 3 4.13 -11.21 34.14
C VAL A 3 4.84 -10.82 32.85
N VAL A 4 4.99 -9.51 32.61
CA VAL A 4 5.79 -8.97 31.50
C VAL A 4 7.17 -8.60 32.05
N LEU A 5 8.19 -9.33 31.63
CA LEU A 5 9.56 -9.20 32.15
C LEU A 5 10.37 -8.15 31.38
N GLU A 6 10.46 -8.26 30.06
CA GLU A 6 11.01 -7.26 29.13
C GLU A 6 10.35 -7.42 27.75
N GLY A 7 10.24 -6.34 26.99
CA GLY A 7 9.65 -6.34 25.64
C GLY A 7 8.21 -5.83 25.58
N ASP A 8 7.57 -6.04 24.43
CA ASP A 8 6.21 -5.59 24.16
C ASP A 8 5.22 -6.76 24.28
N ALA A 9 4.20 -6.61 25.11
CA ALA A 9 3.11 -7.56 25.25
C ALA A 9 1.78 -6.89 24.91
N ARG A 10 0.99 -7.50 24.03
CA ARG A 10 -0.43 -7.16 23.86
C ARG A 10 -1.27 -8.20 24.58
N ALA A 11 -2.30 -7.75 25.28
CA ALA A 11 -3.17 -8.62 26.05
C ALA A 11 -4.60 -8.13 26.03
N ARG A 12 -5.54 -9.08 25.90
CA ARG A 12 -6.96 -8.84 26.13
C ARG A 12 -7.31 -9.25 27.55
N LEU A 13 -7.69 -8.27 28.35
CA LEU A 13 -8.11 -8.45 29.74
C LEU A 13 -9.62 -8.76 29.74
N GLY A 14 -10.03 -9.82 30.43
CA GLY A 14 -11.44 -10.07 30.72
C GLY A 14 -12.01 -9.03 31.69
N PRO A 15 -13.34 -8.91 31.84
CA PRO A 15 -13.94 -7.99 32.81
C PRO A 15 -13.54 -8.37 34.24
N ALA A 16 -13.30 -7.38 35.10
CA ALA A 16 -13.01 -7.63 36.51
C ALA A 16 -14.24 -8.25 37.21
N ARG A 17 -14.10 -9.49 37.72
CA ARG A 17 -15.16 -10.19 38.45
C ARG A 17 -14.92 -10.16 39.96
N ALA A 18 -16.01 -10.15 40.72
CA ALA A 18 -15.93 -10.32 42.17
C ALA A 18 -15.33 -11.69 42.52
N GLY A 19 -14.24 -11.70 43.30
CA GLY A 19 -13.57 -12.93 43.77
C GLY A 19 -12.44 -13.47 42.89
N GLU A 20 -12.20 -12.90 41.69
CA GLU A 20 -11.00 -13.19 40.89
C GLU A 20 -9.79 -12.38 41.41
N PRO A 21 -8.52 -12.81 41.14
CA PRO A 21 -7.38 -12.00 41.49
C PRO A 21 -7.57 -10.59 40.94
N ALA A 22 -7.48 -9.59 41.82
CA ALA A 22 -7.80 -8.20 41.48
C ALA A 22 -6.95 -7.65 40.31
N TRP A 23 -5.85 -8.30 39.94
CA TRP A 23 -4.90 -7.86 38.92
C TRP A 23 -4.66 -8.97 37.91
N GLN A 24 -4.66 -8.62 36.62
CA GLN A 24 -4.58 -9.58 35.52
C GLN A 24 -3.18 -9.63 34.91
N LEU A 25 -2.49 -8.48 34.90
CA LEU A 25 -1.08 -8.37 34.50
C LEU A 25 -0.25 -7.68 35.58
N GLU A 26 1.02 -8.03 35.63
CA GLU A 26 2.04 -7.37 36.46
C GLU A 26 3.30 -7.13 35.63
N THR A 27 3.90 -5.96 35.75
CA THR A 27 5.22 -5.67 35.19
C THR A 27 6.29 -5.99 36.22
N ARG A 28 7.54 -6.19 35.75
CA ARG A 28 8.71 -6.37 36.64
C ARG A 28 8.83 -5.29 37.73
N GLU A 29 8.39 -4.08 37.43
CA GLU A 29 8.48 -2.90 38.28
C GLU A 29 7.32 -2.78 39.28
N GLY A 30 6.47 -3.81 39.35
CA GLY A 30 5.36 -3.88 40.29
C GLY A 30 4.13 -3.07 39.87
N ALA A 31 4.06 -2.63 38.60
CA ALA A 31 2.84 -2.06 38.07
C ALA A 31 1.84 -3.19 37.79
N ARG A 32 0.68 -3.11 38.44
CA ARG A 32 -0.41 -4.08 38.32
C ARG A 32 -1.55 -3.49 37.52
N ILE A 33 -2.08 -4.28 36.60
CA ILE A 33 -3.04 -3.82 35.59
C ILE A 33 -4.27 -4.73 35.64
N ARG A 34 -5.46 -4.12 35.62
CA ARG A 34 -6.74 -4.80 35.53
C ARG A 34 -7.70 -3.99 34.67
N SER A 35 -8.65 -4.66 34.03
CA SER A 35 -9.77 -3.96 33.39
C SER A 35 -10.72 -3.34 34.44
N ASN A 36 -11.52 -2.33 34.04
CA ASN A 36 -12.54 -1.74 34.90
C ASN A 36 -13.92 -2.40 34.65
N ASP A 37 -14.82 -1.71 33.93
CA ASP A 37 -16.24 -2.07 33.81
C ASP A 37 -16.54 -3.12 32.72
N GLY A 38 -15.52 -3.56 31.97
CA GLY A 38 -15.64 -4.45 30.81
C GLY A 38 -14.30 -5.03 30.39
N PRO A 39 -14.24 -5.81 29.29
CA PRO A 39 -12.95 -6.22 28.75
C PRO A 39 -12.13 -5.00 28.31
N ALA A 40 -10.81 -5.13 28.35
CA ALA A 40 -9.90 -4.09 27.88
C ALA A 40 -8.78 -4.70 27.04
N GLU A 41 -8.41 -4.05 25.94
CA GLU A 41 -7.21 -4.39 25.20
C GLU A 41 -6.08 -3.47 25.61
N VAL A 42 -4.97 -4.04 26.09
CA VAL A 42 -3.83 -3.28 26.58
C VAL A 42 -2.55 -3.70 25.86
N ARG A 43 -1.66 -2.73 25.67
CA ARG A 43 -0.28 -2.96 25.29
C ARG A 43 0.62 -2.53 26.44
N VAL A 44 1.52 -3.42 26.84
CA VAL A 44 2.52 -3.17 27.88
C VAL A 44 3.89 -3.25 27.25
N SER A 45 4.64 -2.16 27.33
CA SER A 45 6.00 -2.04 26.81
C SER A 45 6.97 -1.91 27.98
N ALA A 46 7.67 -2.98 28.31
CA ALA A 46 8.69 -2.99 29.37
C ALA A 46 10.08 -2.77 28.76
N ARG A 47 10.74 -1.67 29.14
CA ARG A 47 12.09 -1.30 28.67
C ARG A 47 13.13 -1.68 29.73
N SER A 48 14.36 -1.96 29.27
CA SER A 48 15.51 -2.14 30.16
C SER A 48 15.71 -0.88 31.02
N ARG A 49 16.08 -1.09 32.29
CA ARG A 49 16.12 -0.08 33.40
C ARG A 49 14.80 0.16 34.13
N GLY A 50 13.83 -0.73 33.99
CA GLY A 50 12.65 -0.71 34.83
C GLY A 50 11.66 0.41 34.53
N ARG A 51 11.49 0.74 33.25
CA ARG A 51 10.42 1.64 32.82
C ARG A 51 9.40 0.83 32.04
N ALA A 52 8.13 0.98 32.38
CA ALA A 52 7.05 0.31 31.68
C ALA A 52 6.00 1.32 31.20
N THR A 53 5.60 1.23 29.94
CA THR A 53 4.42 1.94 29.44
C THR A 53 3.23 0.98 29.43
N VAL A 54 2.08 1.42 29.91
CA VAL A 54 0.81 0.73 29.74
C VAL A 54 -0.09 1.61 28.87
N GLN A 55 -0.51 1.07 27.73
CA GLN A 55 -1.41 1.70 26.77
C GLN A 55 -2.74 0.95 26.75
N VAL A 56 -3.85 1.66 26.63
CA VAL A 56 -5.18 1.04 26.46
C VAL A 56 -5.66 1.32 25.04
N LEU A 57 -5.86 0.25 24.28
CA LEU A 57 -6.27 0.27 22.88
C LEU A 57 -7.79 0.15 22.73
N ASP A 58 -8.46 -0.48 23.70
CA ASP A 58 -9.93 -0.62 23.77
C ASP A 58 -10.35 -0.73 25.25
N GLY A 59 -11.52 -0.17 25.58
CA GLY A 59 -12.09 -0.19 26.93
C GLY A 59 -11.36 0.71 27.94
N SER A 60 -11.20 0.24 29.17
CA SER A 60 -10.45 0.96 30.20
C SER A 60 -9.80 0.02 31.22
N ALA A 61 -8.64 0.45 31.73
CA ALA A 61 -7.88 -0.30 32.71
C ALA A 61 -7.46 0.58 33.89
N GLN A 62 -7.36 -0.02 35.06
CA GLN A 62 -6.73 0.57 36.22
C GLN A 62 -5.29 0.05 36.34
N VAL A 63 -4.35 0.99 36.42
CA VAL A 63 -2.92 0.73 36.61
C VAL A 63 -2.54 1.21 38.00
N ARG A 64 -1.98 0.33 38.82
CA ARG A 64 -1.58 0.63 40.19
C ARG A 64 -0.14 0.22 40.44
N ASN A 65 0.59 1.05 41.17
CA ASN A 65 1.87 0.67 41.77
C ASN A 65 1.98 1.26 43.19
N ALA A 66 3.19 1.29 43.76
CA ALA A 66 3.43 1.83 45.10
C ALA A 66 3.08 3.33 45.23
N SER A 67 3.23 4.11 44.16
CA SER A 67 2.95 5.56 44.17
C SER A 67 1.46 5.91 44.12
N GLY A 68 0.60 5.00 43.64
CA GLY A 68 -0.82 5.27 43.51
C GLY A 68 -1.51 4.42 42.45
N SER A 69 -2.72 4.84 42.08
CA SER A 69 -3.57 4.16 41.11
C SER A 69 -4.12 5.16 40.10
N VAL A 70 -4.06 4.83 38.82
CA VAL A 70 -4.50 5.67 37.71
C VAL A 70 -5.45 4.86 36.82
N THR A 71 -6.55 5.49 36.41
CA THR A 71 -7.43 4.94 35.37
C THR A 71 -6.96 5.42 34.01
N VAL A 72 -6.71 4.47 33.11
CA VAL A 72 -6.29 4.70 31.72
C VAL A 72 -7.44 4.29 30.83
N ARG A 73 -7.88 5.21 29.96
CA ARG A 73 -8.97 4.96 29.00
C ARG A 73 -8.40 4.63 27.63
N GLU A 74 -9.24 4.08 26.77
CA GLU A 74 -8.97 3.94 25.34
C GLU A 74 -8.29 5.18 24.76
N GLY A 75 -7.26 4.96 23.94
CA GLY A 75 -6.50 6.05 23.33
C GLY A 75 -5.55 6.75 24.29
N GLN A 76 -5.30 6.19 25.48
CA GLN A 76 -4.36 6.75 26.45
C GLN A 76 -3.26 5.77 26.86
N TYR A 77 -2.18 6.34 27.40
CA TYR A 77 -1.11 5.59 28.05
C TYR A 77 -0.66 6.23 29.35
N VAL A 78 -0.01 5.43 30.18
CA VAL A 78 0.73 5.87 31.37
C VAL A 78 2.11 5.23 31.38
N VAL A 79 3.05 5.91 32.02
CA VAL A 79 4.40 5.40 32.26
C VAL A 79 4.55 5.11 33.75
N SER A 80 4.98 3.89 34.08
CA SER A 80 5.60 3.56 35.35
C SER A 80 7.11 3.70 35.19
N ASP A 81 7.74 4.61 35.93
CA ASP A 81 9.19 4.77 35.89
C ASP A 81 9.93 3.76 36.79
N SER A 82 11.26 3.85 36.77
CA SER A 82 12.19 2.94 37.47
C SER A 82 12.20 3.06 38.99
N ILE A 83 11.46 4.02 39.55
CA ILE A 83 11.29 4.19 40.99
C ILE A 83 9.84 3.91 41.41
N GLY A 84 9.00 3.42 40.49
CA GLY A 84 7.61 3.06 40.75
C GLY A 84 6.68 4.26 40.87
N ALA A 85 6.97 5.38 40.21
CA ALA A 85 6.04 6.50 40.04
C ALA A 85 5.19 6.32 38.77
N LEU A 86 3.88 6.60 38.86
CA LEU A 86 2.98 6.64 37.70
C LEU A 86 2.86 8.06 37.15
N SER A 87 2.96 8.21 35.84
CA SER A 87 2.57 9.45 35.15
C SER A 87 1.06 9.65 35.17
N ALA A 88 0.62 10.90 34.97
CA ALA A 88 -0.76 11.16 34.54
C ALA A 88 -1.04 10.48 33.18
N PRO A 89 -2.30 10.12 32.87
CA PRO A 89 -2.68 9.62 31.55
C PRO A 89 -2.37 10.63 30.45
N GLN A 90 -1.76 10.15 29.37
CA GLN A 90 -1.45 10.95 28.18
C GLN A 90 -2.11 10.34 26.95
N PRO A 91 -2.53 11.14 25.96
CA PRO A 91 -3.10 10.62 24.72
C PRO A 91 -2.05 9.85 23.92
N LEU A 92 -2.48 8.79 23.24
CA LEU A 92 -1.67 8.11 22.24
C LEU A 92 -1.33 9.05 21.08
N PRO A 93 -0.20 8.83 20.38
CA PRO A 93 0.05 9.49 19.10
C PRO A 93 -1.12 9.21 18.12
N PRO A 94 -1.45 10.14 17.22
CA PRO A 94 -2.46 9.87 16.20
C PRO A 94 -1.99 8.76 15.26
N SER A 95 -2.94 8.01 14.70
CA SER A 95 -2.63 7.02 13.66
C SER A 95 -2.18 7.72 12.37
N PRO A 96 -1.22 7.14 11.62
CA PRO A 96 -0.84 7.65 10.30
C PRO A 96 -2.00 7.64 9.29
N THR A 97 -2.02 8.63 8.39
CA THR A 97 -2.91 8.63 7.21
C THR A 97 -2.22 7.92 6.04
N LEU A 98 -2.87 6.93 5.43
CA LEU A 98 -2.31 6.21 4.28
C LEU A 98 -2.46 7.05 3.00
N GLN A 99 -1.42 7.08 2.15
CA GLN A 99 -1.40 7.87 0.91
C GLN A 99 -1.36 7.00 -0.35
N SER A 100 -0.55 5.95 -0.35
CA SER A 100 -0.42 5.05 -1.51
C SER A 100 0.04 3.66 -1.06
N PRO A 101 -0.45 2.56 -1.65
CA PRO A 101 -1.66 2.47 -2.46
C PRO A 101 -2.90 3.01 -1.72
N GLY A 102 -3.73 3.80 -2.39
CA GLY A 102 -4.97 4.31 -1.81
C GLY A 102 -5.98 3.18 -1.56
N ASP A 103 -6.98 3.43 -0.72
CA ASP A 103 -8.01 2.44 -0.43
C ASP A 103 -8.88 2.11 -1.66
N GLY A 104 -9.15 0.83 -1.87
CA GLY A 104 -9.96 0.29 -2.95
C GLY A 104 -9.36 0.36 -4.35
N ILE A 105 -8.08 0.78 -4.51
CA ILE A 105 -7.52 0.96 -5.85
C ILE A 105 -7.18 -0.38 -6.52
N VAL A 106 -7.32 -0.40 -7.84
CA VAL A 106 -6.81 -1.49 -8.68
C VAL A 106 -5.60 -0.95 -9.45
N MET A 107 -4.45 -1.58 -9.27
CA MET A 107 -3.23 -1.30 -10.01
C MET A 107 -3.07 -2.36 -11.08
N THR A 108 -3.00 -1.96 -12.34
CA THR A 108 -2.71 -2.89 -13.45
C THR A 108 -1.25 -2.76 -13.86
N THR A 109 -0.59 -3.89 -14.03
CA THR A 109 0.79 -3.98 -14.51
C THR A 109 0.87 -4.99 -15.65
N ARG A 110 1.87 -4.83 -16.51
CA ARG A 110 2.16 -5.82 -17.55
C ARG A 110 2.67 -7.16 -16.98
N ARG A 111 3.28 -7.13 -15.79
CA ARG A 111 3.94 -8.30 -15.18
C ARG A 111 3.04 -8.98 -14.17
N SER A 112 3.26 -10.27 -13.93
CA SER A 112 2.54 -11.01 -12.87
C SER A 112 2.99 -10.65 -11.45
N ARG A 113 4.11 -9.94 -11.34
CA ARG A 113 4.72 -9.40 -10.11
C ARG A 113 5.24 -8.01 -10.40
N ASP A 114 5.10 -7.08 -9.46
CA ASP A 114 5.64 -5.73 -9.60
C ASP A 114 6.08 -5.13 -8.27
N ASP A 115 6.86 -4.05 -8.36
CA ASP A 115 7.27 -3.28 -7.20
C ASP A 115 6.16 -2.34 -6.76
N VAL A 116 5.71 -2.46 -5.51
CA VAL A 116 4.66 -1.60 -4.94
C VAL A 116 5.30 -0.63 -3.94
N SER A 117 4.99 0.66 -4.10
CA SER A 117 5.46 1.72 -3.21
C SER A 117 4.34 2.11 -2.24
N PHE A 118 4.60 1.90 -0.96
CA PHE A 118 3.74 2.29 0.15
C PHE A 118 4.20 3.65 0.70
N ALA A 119 3.25 4.52 1.02
CA ALA A 119 3.52 5.85 1.58
C ALA A 119 2.40 6.29 2.52
N TRP A 120 2.77 6.95 3.61
CA TRP A 120 1.84 7.51 4.60
C TRP A 120 2.32 8.87 5.10
N GLU A 121 1.42 9.61 5.74
CA GLU A 121 1.72 10.91 6.33
C GLU A 121 2.60 10.78 7.59
N PRO A 122 3.58 11.67 7.79
CA PRO A 122 4.37 11.68 9.01
C PRO A 122 3.52 12.10 10.22
N VAL A 123 3.66 11.37 11.31
CA VAL A 123 3.04 11.67 12.60
C VAL A 123 3.99 12.49 13.47
N PRO A 124 3.59 13.67 13.98
CA PRO A 124 4.42 14.47 14.89
C PRO A 124 4.88 13.67 16.12
N GLY A 125 6.18 13.69 16.40
CA GLY A 125 6.77 12.98 17.53
C GLY A 125 6.98 11.48 17.32
N ALA A 126 6.61 10.92 16.17
CA ALA A 126 6.96 9.56 15.79
C ALA A 126 8.46 9.45 15.55
N ARG A 127 9.04 8.34 16.01
CA ARG A 127 10.44 7.96 15.82
C ARG A 127 10.61 6.85 14.78
N GLY A 128 9.51 6.23 14.41
CA GLY A 128 9.42 5.21 13.38
C GLY A 128 7.97 4.77 13.21
N TYR A 129 7.76 3.79 12.35
CA TYR A 129 6.45 3.28 11.97
C TYR A 129 6.50 1.78 11.86
N ARG A 130 5.43 1.10 12.27
CA ARG A 130 5.24 -0.32 11.97
C ARG A 130 4.27 -0.43 10.81
N ILE A 131 4.68 -1.09 9.74
CA ILE A 131 3.83 -1.41 8.60
C ILE A 131 3.52 -2.90 8.59
N GLU A 132 2.27 -3.23 8.27
CA GLU A 132 1.81 -4.59 8.00
C GLU A 132 1.14 -4.64 6.63
N ILE A 133 1.49 -5.66 5.85
CA ILE A 133 0.85 -6.01 4.57
C ILE A 133 0.37 -7.45 4.66
N ALA A 134 -0.91 -7.69 4.40
CA ALA A 134 -1.58 -8.97 4.60
C ALA A 134 -2.38 -9.42 3.37
N ARG A 135 -2.64 -10.73 3.29
CA ARG A 135 -3.59 -11.33 2.32
C ARG A 135 -5.04 -11.30 2.79
N ASP A 136 -5.26 -11.11 4.10
CA ASP A 136 -6.58 -11.12 4.70
C ASP A 136 -6.84 -9.86 5.52
N TRP A 137 -8.10 -9.44 5.56
CA TRP A 137 -8.56 -8.26 6.31
C TRP A 137 -8.31 -8.35 7.82
N GLY A 138 -8.13 -9.57 8.34
CA GLY A 138 -7.84 -9.83 9.75
C GLY A 138 -6.37 -9.68 10.12
N PHE A 139 -5.47 -9.45 9.14
CA PHE A 139 -4.01 -9.41 9.34
C PHE A 139 -3.47 -10.68 10.02
N ARG A 140 -4.03 -11.85 9.67
CA ARG A 140 -3.59 -13.17 10.14
C ARG A 140 -2.56 -13.78 9.21
N GLU A 141 -2.67 -13.50 7.91
CA GLU A 141 -1.74 -13.91 6.88
C GLU A 141 -0.87 -12.73 6.44
N LEU A 142 0.09 -12.38 7.30
CA LEU A 142 1.07 -11.33 7.01
C LEU A 142 2.03 -11.79 5.91
N ILE A 143 2.13 -10.98 4.86
CA ILE A 143 3.16 -11.10 3.83
C ILE A 143 4.41 -10.35 4.25
N TYR A 144 4.21 -9.23 4.97
CA TYR A 144 5.29 -8.37 5.41
C TYR A 144 4.90 -7.64 6.69
N GLU A 145 5.83 -7.59 7.63
CA GLU A 145 5.79 -6.72 8.79
C GLU A 145 7.20 -6.12 8.97
N ALA A 146 7.28 -4.81 9.18
CA ALA A 146 8.55 -4.16 9.49
C ALA A 146 8.37 -2.90 10.33
N VAL A 147 9.44 -2.55 11.05
CA VAL A 147 9.59 -1.24 11.69
C VAL A 147 10.56 -0.39 10.87
N LEU A 148 10.14 0.81 10.49
CA LEU A 148 10.83 1.71 9.58
C LEU A 148 10.99 3.09 10.23
N ASN A 149 12.07 3.80 9.89
CA ASN A 149 12.28 5.20 10.32
C ASN A 149 11.92 6.21 9.22
N ASP A 150 11.37 5.72 8.11
CA ASP A 150 10.90 6.50 6.96
C ASP A 150 9.37 6.44 6.89
N THR A 151 8.74 7.28 6.09
CA THR A 151 7.29 7.25 5.81
C THR A 151 6.95 6.59 4.47
N ARG A 152 7.91 5.84 3.91
CA ARG A 152 7.77 5.12 2.64
C ARG A 152 8.42 3.74 2.72
N LEU A 153 7.85 2.80 1.98
CA LEU A 153 8.41 1.46 1.75
C LEU A 153 8.25 1.10 0.27
N ARG A 154 9.33 0.66 -0.38
CA ARG A 154 9.24 -0.03 -1.67
C ARG A 154 9.32 -1.53 -1.42
N TYR A 155 8.22 -2.24 -1.66
CA TYR A 155 8.18 -3.70 -1.58
C TYR A 155 8.36 -4.30 -2.99
N PRO A 156 9.42 -5.08 -3.22
CA PRO A 156 9.71 -5.59 -4.56
C PRO A 156 8.91 -6.85 -4.90
N ASN A 157 8.65 -7.06 -6.19
CA ASN A 157 8.13 -8.33 -6.73
C ASN A 157 6.84 -8.86 -6.06
N LEU A 158 5.94 -7.97 -5.63
CA LEU A 158 4.65 -8.36 -5.06
C LEU A 158 3.82 -9.06 -6.14
N PRO A 159 3.34 -10.30 -5.93
CA PRO A 159 2.49 -10.98 -6.90
C PRO A 159 1.18 -10.24 -7.16
N ARG A 160 0.52 -10.51 -8.28
CA ARG A 160 -0.88 -10.13 -8.46
C ARG A 160 -1.77 -10.72 -7.33
N GLY A 161 -2.84 -10.02 -7.00
CA GLY A 161 -3.83 -10.40 -6.00
C GLY A 161 -4.32 -9.22 -5.16
N ALA A 162 -5.24 -9.51 -4.26
CA ALA A 162 -5.76 -8.55 -3.28
C ALA A 162 -4.85 -8.51 -2.03
N TYR A 163 -4.72 -7.32 -1.46
CA TYR A 163 -3.89 -7.03 -0.31
C TYR A 163 -4.55 -5.99 0.60
N HIS A 164 -4.25 -6.12 1.89
CA HIS A 164 -4.65 -5.18 2.93
C HIS A 164 -3.37 -4.66 3.58
N TRP A 165 -3.29 -3.36 3.84
CA TRP A 165 -2.13 -2.80 4.53
C TRP A 165 -2.50 -1.71 5.52
N ARG A 166 -1.71 -1.59 6.58
CA ARG A 166 -1.91 -0.62 7.65
C ARG A 166 -0.60 -0.21 8.29
N VAL A 167 -0.60 0.95 8.93
CA VAL A 167 0.60 1.51 9.57
C VAL A 167 0.27 2.05 10.96
N SER A 168 1.12 1.83 11.95
CA SER A 168 1.08 2.52 13.25
C SER A 168 2.32 3.39 13.44
N ALA A 169 2.18 4.50 14.15
CA ALA A 169 3.28 5.39 14.52
C ALA A 169 3.89 4.96 15.86
N ILE A 170 5.22 4.83 15.91
CA ILE A 170 5.97 4.49 17.11
C ILE A 170 6.61 5.78 17.65
N ALA A 171 6.08 6.30 18.76
CA ALA A 171 6.70 7.38 19.51
C ALA A 171 7.61 6.84 20.63
N ARG A 172 8.20 7.74 21.43
CA ARG A 172 9.14 7.37 22.50
C ARG A 172 8.52 6.40 23.52
N GLU A 173 7.33 6.75 24.01
CA GLU A 173 6.69 6.04 25.12
C GLU A 173 5.58 5.12 24.66
N ALA A 174 5.00 5.36 23.48
CA ALA A 174 3.75 4.78 23.03
C ALA A 174 3.76 4.55 21.52
N GLU A 175 3.07 3.51 21.08
CA GLU A 175 2.71 3.29 19.68
C GLU A 175 1.22 3.65 19.48
N SER A 176 0.87 4.31 18.37
CA SER A 176 -0.52 4.61 18.04
C SER A 176 -1.33 3.33 17.80
N ALA A 177 -2.65 3.47 17.67
CA ALA A 177 -3.43 2.47 16.95
C ALA A 177 -2.91 2.35 15.50
N TYR A 178 -3.22 1.25 14.82
CA TYR A 178 -3.02 1.24 13.38
C TYR A 178 -3.92 2.28 12.70
N SER A 179 -3.51 2.73 11.52
CA SER A 179 -4.37 3.44 10.58
C SER A 179 -5.62 2.61 10.28
N VAL A 180 -6.64 3.26 9.74
CA VAL A 180 -7.63 2.54 8.94
C VAL A 180 -6.85 1.79 7.84
N ALA A 181 -7.12 0.49 7.69
CA ALA A 181 -6.47 -0.31 6.66
C ALA A 181 -6.91 0.19 5.29
N ALA A 182 -6.00 0.17 4.32
CA ALA A 182 -6.32 0.39 2.92
C ALA A 182 -6.21 -0.94 2.16
N ASP A 183 -7.16 -1.13 1.26
CA ASP A 183 -7.23 -2.30 0.40
C ASP A 183 -6.74 -1.93 -1.00
N PHE A 184 -6.02 -2.83 -1.66
CA PHE A 184 -5.71 -2.67 -3.08
C PHE A 184 -5.58 -4.01 -3.78
N GLU A 185 -5.79 -4.01 -5.09
CA GLU A 185 -5.60 -5.17 -5.95
C GLU A 185 -4.51 -4.91 -6.98
N LEU A 186 -3.52 -5.80 -7.06
CA LEU A 186 -2.56 -5.81 -8.15
C LEU A 186 -3.02 -6.80 -9.22
N ARG A 187 -3.31 -6.32 -10.44
CA ARG A 187 -3.71 -7.13 -11.59
C ARG A 187 -2.61 -7.16 -12.64
N ALA A 188 -2.54 -8.27 -13.36
CA ALA A 188 -1.65 -8.41 -14.50
C ALA A 188 -2.47 -8.35 -15.80
N ASP A 189 -2.08 -7.48 -16.72
CA ASP A 189 -2.60 -7.45 -18.07
C ASP A 189 -1.45 -7.58 -19.07
N ALA A 190 -1.42 -8.71 -19.78
CA ALA A 190 -0.42 -9.01 -20.80
C ALA A 190 -1.03 -9.01 -22.21
N THR A 191 -2.26 -8.52 -22.36
CA THR A 191 -3.02 -8.56 -23.61
C THR A 191 -2.62 -7.36 -24.46
N PRO A 192 -2.05 -7.56 -25.66
CA PRO A 192 -1.84 -6.45 -26.58
C PRO A 192 -3.16 -5.76 -26.95
N PRO A 193 -3.17 -4.44 -27.13
CA PRO A 193 -4.37 -3.75 -27.59
C PRO A 193 -4.75 -4.23 -28.99
N ARG A 194 -6.05 -4.23 -29.31
CA ARG A 194 -6.52 -4.47 -30.67
C ARG A 194 -5.90 -3.45 -31.62
N LEU A 195 -5.33 -3.92 -32.73
CA LEU A 195 -4.80 -3.09 -33.81
C LEU A 195 -5.20 -3.66 -35.17
N GLU A 196 -5.93 -2.86 -35.94
CA GLU A 196 -6.32 -3.15 -37.32
C GLU A 196 -5.86 -2.03 -38.25
N VAL A 197 -5.36 -2.41 -39.41
CA VAL A 197 -4.96 -1.48 -40.47
C VAL A 197 -5.81 -1.78 -41.68
N LEU A 198 -6.57 -0.79 -42.14
CA LEU A 198 -7.69 -0.94 -43.09
C LEU A 198 -7.25 -0.91 -44.56
N GLN A 199 -5.95 -1.06 -44.84
CA GLN A 199 -5.40 -0.87 -46.17
C GLN A 199 -4.58 -2.06 -46.66
N PRO A 200 -4.67 -2.38 -47.96
CA PRO A 200 -3.99 -3.54 -48.51
C PRO A 200 -2.48 -3.29 -48.61
N ASN A 201 -1.71 -4.35 -48.38
CA ASN A 201 -0.35 -4.46 -48.91
C ASN A 201 -0.41 -4.42 -50.44
N GLY A 202 0.54 -3.76 -51.11
CA GLY A 202 0.54 -3.71 -52.56
C GLY A 202 1.37 -2.60 -53.19
N ALA A 203 1.25 -2.46 -54.50
CA ALA A 203 1.92 -1.41 -55.27
C ALA A 203 1.02 -0.18 -55.41
N VAL A 204 1.60 1.01 -55.27
CA VAL A 204 0.93 2.30 -55.47
C VAL A 204 1.73 3.18 -56.41
N MET A 205 1.02 3.96 -57.24
CA MET A 205 1.61 4.99 -58.10
C MET A 205 1.51 6.35 -57.39
N ALA A 206 2.14 6.47 -56.23
CA ALA A 206 2.09 7.68 -55.41
C ALA A 206 3.36 7.82 -54.57
N ARG A 207 3.75 9.08 -54.28
CA ARG A 207 4.84 9.42 -53.36
C ARG A 207 4.39 9.56 -51.91
N GLN A 208 3.09 9.47 -51.67
CA GLN A 208 2.46 9.54 -50.36
C GLN A 208 1.45 8.41 -50.21
N PHE A 209 1.40 7.83 -49.02
CA PHE A 209 0.51 6.75 -48.67
C PHE A 209 -0.19 7.06 -47.36
N ARG A 210 -1.52 7.21 -47.41
CA ARG A 210 -2.32 7.50 -46.22
C ARG A 210 -2.57 6.22 -45.46
N VAL A 211 -1.85 5.92 -44.40
CA VAL A 211 -2.17 4.79 -43.51
C VAL A 211 -3.47 5.10 -42.77
N ARG A 212 -4.41 4.14 -42.73
CA ARG A 212 -5.65 4.21 -41.94
C ARG A 212 -5.84 2.93 -41.14
N GLY A 213 -6.37 3.04 -39.93
CA GLY A 213 -6.64 1.90 -39.08
C GLY A 213 -7.55 2.23 -37.91
N SER A 214 -7.72 1.24 -37.03
CA SER A 214 -8.39 1.39 -35.75
C SER A 214 -7.63 0.67 -34.65
N SER A 215 -7.66 1.24 -33.44
CA SER A 215 -7.09 0.67 -32.22
C SER A 215 -8.06 0.87 -31.06
N GLU A 216 -7.80 0.27 -29.90
CA GLU A 216 -8.60 0.54 -28.69
C GLU A 216 -8.52 2.03 -28.27
N PRO A 217 -9.62 2.62 -27.77
CA PRO A 217 -9.58 3.98 -27.24
C PRO A 217 -8.51 4.13 -26.14
N GLY A 218 -7.80 5.25 -26.14
CA GLY A 218 -6.74 5.52 -25.16
C GLY A 218 -5.37 4.91 -25.50
N THR A 219 -5.28 4.05 -26.53
CA THR A 219 -3.99 3.52 -26.99
C THR A 219 -3.13 4.60 -27.66
N GLN A 220 -1.83 4.51 -27.46
CA GLN A 220 -0.86 5.30 -28.20
C GLN A 220 -0.50 4.58 -29.50
N VAL A 221 -0.91 5.13 -30.63
CA VAL A 221 -0.54 4.61 -31.95
C VAL A 221 0.67 5.37 -32.51
N ARG A 222 1.58 4.64 -33.15
CA ARG A 222 2.69 5.18 -33.96
C ARG A 222 2.67 4.58 -35.35
N VAL A 223 2.99 5.39 -36.35
CA VAL A 223 3.13 4.97 -37.75
C VAL A 223 4.52 5.43 -38.23
N SER A 224 5.37 4.47 -38.61
CA SER A 224 6.79 4.71 -38.93
C SER A 224 7.54 5.44 -37.80
N GLY A 225 7.23 5.11 -36.55
CA GLY A 225 7.84 5.70 -35.35
C GLY A 225 7.22 7.04 -34.90
N GLU A 226 6.40 7.68 -35.72
CA GLU A 226 5.74 8.95 -35.36
C GLU A 226 4.37 8.72 -34.70
N ARG A 227 4.08 9.44 -33.61
CA ARG A 227 2.79 9.35 -32.90
C ARG A 227 1.65 9.86 -33.77
N VAL A 228 0.53 9.15 -33.71
CA VAL A 228 -0.72 9.49 -34.40
C VAL A 228 -1.82 9.64 -33.37
N ALA A 229 -2.65 10.67 -33.54
CA ALA A 229 -3.83 10.84 -32.71
C ALA A 229 -4.83 9.72 -33.03
N VAL A 230 -5.36 9.09 -31.99
CA VAL A 230 -6.43 8.10 -32.08
C VAL A 230 -7.73 8.81 -31.72
N GLY A 231 -8.73 8.76 -32.60
CA GLY A 231 -10.07 9.29 -32.36
C GLY A 231 -10.76 8.58 -31.21
N ILE A 232 -11.84 9.19 -30.70
CA ILE A 232 -12.65 8.59 -29.62
C ILE A 232 -13.30 7.27 -30.05
N ASP A 233 -13.52 7.09 -31.35
CA ASP A 233 -14.00 5.87 -31.99
C ASP A 233 -12.89 4.83 -32.26
N GLY A 234 -11.66 5.14 -31.84
CA GLY A 234 -10.49 4.29 -32.06
C GLY A 234 -9.84 4.45 -33.43
N SER A 235 -10.37 5.28 -34.32
CA SER A 235 -9.81 5.46 -35.66
C SER A 235 -8.50 6.25 -35.64
N PHE A 236 -7.59 5.94 -36.56
CA PHE A 236 -6.38 6.74 -36.77
C PHE A 236 -6.04 6.81 -38.25
N GLU A 237 -5.41 7.91 -38.65
CA GLU A 237 -4.86 8.06 -39.99
C GLU A 237 -3.57 8.89 -40.00
N ARG A 238 -2.69 8.59 -40.96
CA ARG A 238 -1.44 9.34 -41.16
C ARG A 238 -0.94 9.19 -42.58
N ASP A 239 -0.53 10.30 -43.19
CA ASP A 239 0.21 10.29 -44.45
C ASP A 239 1.70 9.93 -44.23
N VAL A 240 2.19 8.96 -45.00
CA VAL A 240 3.59 8.51 -45.02
C VAL A 240 4.18 8.82 -46.39
N VAL A 241 5.35 9.47 -46.42
CA VAL A 241 6.09 9.69 -47.66
C VAL A 241 6.77 8.38 -48.06
N LEU A 242 6.58 7.98 -49.31
CA LEU A 242 7.18 6.77 -49.86
C LEU A 242 8.45 7.07 -50.65
N GLU A 243 9.44 6.20 -50.50
CA GLU A 243 10.59 6.09 -51.39
C GLU A 243 10.27 5.17 -52.57
N THR A 244 10.94 5.37 -53.71
CA THR A 244 10.78 4.48 -54.86
C THR A 244 11.21 3.06 -54.49
N GLY A 245 10.39 2.06 -54.82
CA GLY A 245 10.63 0.67 -54.45
C GLY A 245 9.81 0.25 -53.22
N VAL A 246 10.33 -0.71 -52.46
CA VAL A 246 9.60 -1.32 -51.34
C VAL A 246 9.75 -0.47 -50.08
N ASN A 247 8.63 -0.02 -49.53
CA ASN A 247 8.54 0.67 -48.25
C ASN A 247 7.97 -0.27 -47.21
N MET A 248 8.60 -0.32 -46.04
CA MET A 248 8.09 -1.02 -44.86
C MET A 248 7.52 0.02 -43.90
N ILE A 249 6.21 0.02 -43.73
CA ILE A 249 5.53 0.94 -42.83
C ILE A 249 5.11 0.13 -41.61
N VAL A 250 5.69 0.43 -40.46
CA VAL A 250 5.36 -0.22 -39.19
C VAL A 250 4.32 0.61 -38.46
N VAL A 251 3.22 -0.02 -38.07
CA VAL A 251 2.20 0.55 -37.19
C VAL A 251 2.29 -0.16 -35.85
N GLU A 252 2.46 0.62 -34.79
CA GLU A 252 2.58 0.16 -33.40
C GLU A 252 1.42 0.73 -32.60
N ALA A 253 0.79 -0.07 -31.74
CA ALA A 253 -0.19 0.38 -30.77
C ALA A 253 0.23 -0.06 -29.36
N LEU A 254 0.25 0.88 -28.41
CA LEU A 254 0.62 0.65 -27.01
C LEU A 254 -0.57 0.98 -26.10
N ASP A 255 -0.87 0.11 -25.14
CA ASP A 255 -1.87 0.36 -24.09
C ASP A 255 -1.27 1.13 -22.89
N GLU A 256 -2.08 1.34 -21.84
CA GLU A 256 -1.67 2.09 -20.63
C GLU A 256 -0.60 1.37 -19.78
N VAL A 257 -0.53 0.04 -19.86
CA VAL A 257 0.44 -0.77 -19.11
C VAL A 257 1.66 -1.19 -19.95
N GLY A 258 1.70 -0.75 -21.21
CA GLY A 258 2.79 -0.95 -22.14
C GLY A 258 2.77 -2.29 -22.89
N ASN A 259 1.63 -2.97 -23.02
CA ASN A 259 1.49 -4.03 -24.01
C ASN A 259 1.48 -3.43 -25.41
N VAL A 260 2.04 -4.16 -26.39
CA VAL A 260 2.26 -3.63 -27.73
C VAL A 260 1.73 -4.58 -28.78
N ALA A 261 0.99 -4.04 -29.75
CA ALA A 261 0.60 -4.70 -30.98
C ALA A 261 1.30 -4.05 -32.19
N TYR A 262 1.66 -4.87 -33.17
CA TYR A 262 2.35 -4.45 -34.39
C TYR A 262 1.60 -4.88 -35.65
N ARG A 263 1.62 -4.03 -36.67
CA ARG A 263 1.24 -4.37 -38.04
C ARG A 263 2.26 -3.78 -39.00
N THR A 264 2.64 -4.54 -40.02
CA THR A 264 3.56 -4.08 -41.06
C THR A 264 2.83 -4.03 -42.38
N LEU A 265 2.86 -2.86 -43.02
CA LEU A 265 2.45 -2.71 -44.41
C LEU A 265 3.67 -2.75 -45.32
N HIS A 266 3.54 -3.52 -46.40
CA HIS A 266 4.50 -3.53 -47.50
C HIS A 266 3.89 -2.77 -48.67
N VAL A 267 4.46 -1.59 -48.96
CA VAL A 267 3.96 -0.70 -50.01
C VAL A 267 5.06 -0.51 -51.05
N THR A 268 4.84 -0.98 -52.27
CA THR A 268 5.77 -0.75 -53.37
C THR A 268 5.39 0.53 -54.11
N ALA A 269 6.17 1.59 -53.93
CA ALA A 269 5.99 2.82 -54.69
C ALA A 269 6.64 2.66 -56.07
N LYS A 270 5.87 2.88 -57.12
CA LYS A 270 6.36 2.90 -58.51
C LYS A 270 6.34 4.34 -59.02
N VAL A 271 7.28 4.64 -59.91
CA VAL A 271 7.31 5.92 -60.64
C VAL A 271 6.48 5.75 -61.90
N GLU A 272 5.71 6.77 -62.27
CA GLU A 272 5.00 6.81 -63.55
C GLU A 272 6.06 6.74 -64.68
N ALA A 273 5.86 5.84 -65.64
CA ALA A 273 6.78 5.74 -66.77
C ALA A 273 6.69 7.02 -67.62
N PRO A 274 7.83 7.59 -68.08
CA PRO A 274 7.85 8.81 -68.87
C PRO A 274 7.20 8.65 -70.24
#